data_AF-A0A452J6W3-F1
#
_entry.id   AF-A0A452J6W3-F1
#
_cell.length_a   1.000
_cell.length_b   1.000
_cell.length_c   1.000
_cell.angle_alpha   90.00
_cell.angle_beta   90.00
_cell.angle_gamma   90.00
#
_symmetry.space_group_name_H-M   'P 1'
#
loop_
_entity.id
_entity.type
_entity.pdbx_description
1 polymer ?
#
loop_
_entity_poly.entity_id
_entity_poly.type
_entity_poly.pdbx_seq_one_letter_code
_entity_poly.pdbx_strand_id
1 'polypeptide(L)'
;MAMLRLLALVLLGAIQEGHCNPGPHSLRYFYTGVSEPGPGLPQFITVGYVDDQLFMDYSSERRSSEPRVEWMARSTDAQYWERETQSSQGWQAAFRANLDTARQRYNQSGGFHTVQMMYGCELRGDGSKGGFYQDAYDGRDFLSLDKDKETWVAADDAARITKQKWDADRSYTQGRKAYLEETCIEWLGKYLEYGKETLQRREPPRVQVSDQPSRDGLTTLSCRVHGFYPRNVAVVWLKKGVAVPQETIQWGVVPSGDGTYQTRATIEIDPSSETNYTCCVEHPSLAQDLRVPWVPKSNVMLIVGVVIGVLVLVAAVAGAVVCLKKKKDGYKAAPGKC
;
A
#
# COMPACT_ATOMS: atom_id res chain seq x y z
N MET A 1 43.67 5.26 41.38
CA MET A 1 44.00 4.30 40.30
C MET A 1 42.70 4.03 39.55
N ALA A 2 42.26 4.90 38.65
CA ALA A 2 42.82 5.14 37.32
C ALA A 2 43.02 3.83 36.54
N MET A 3 42.24 3.74 35.46
CA MET A 3 42.56 3.14 34.16
C MET A 3 42.44 1.64 33.90
N LEU A 4 41.62 1.40 32.87
CA LEU A 4 41.75 0.44 31.77
C LEU A 4 41.48 -1.03 32.07
N ARG A 5 40.32 -1.50 31.60
CA ARG A 5 40.25 -2.47 30.49
C ARG A 5 39.03 -2.16 29.62
N LEU A 6 39.28 -1.30 28.63
CA LEU A 6 38.52 -1.19 27.39
C LEU A 6 38.72 -2.46 26.53
N LEU A 7 37.75 -2.71 25.66
CA LEU A 7 37.83 -3.47 24.39
C LEU A 7 37.82 -5.00 24.50
N ALA A 8 36.65 -5.60 24.23
CA ALA A 8 36.42 -6.43 23.04
C ALA A 8 35.07 -7.18 23.17
N LEU A 9 33.95 -6.47 23.15
CA LEU A 9 32.70 -7.08 22.67
C LEU A 9 32.80 -7.12 21.15
N VAL A 10 33.48 -8.16 20.69
CA VAL A 10 33.55 -8.56 19.29
C VAL A 10 32.12 -8.79 18.82
N LEU A 11 31.69 -7.92 17.90
CA LEU A 11 30.82 -8.19 16.77
C LEU A 11 30.36 -9.66 16.67
N LEU A 12 29.28 -10.00 17.35
CA LEU A 12 28.34 -10.98 16.80
C LEU A 12 27.33 -10.16 16.02
N GLY A 13 27.74 -9.79 14.80
CA GLY A 13 26.81 -9.48 13.75
C GLY A 13 25.95 -10.72 13.54
N ALA A 14 24.81 -10.78 14.23
CA ALA A 14 23.68 -11.52 13.71
C ALA A 14 23.27 -10.80 12.42
N ILE A 15 23.94 -11.14 11.33
CA ILE A 15 23.27 -11.21 10.03
C ILE A 15 22.27 -12.33 10.24
N GLN A 16 21.15 -12.00 10.89
CA GLN A 16 19.95 -12.74 10.67
C GLN A 16 19.66 -12.42 9.21
N GLU A 17 20.07 -13.31 8.32
CA GLU A 17 19.38 -13.47 7.05
C GLU A 17 17.93 -13.67 7.44
N GLY A 18 17.21 -12.54 7.58
CA GLY A 18 15.77 -12.51 7.57
C GLY A 18 15.41 -13.06 6.22
N HIS A 19 15.32 -14.39 6.14
CA HIS A 19 14.45 -15.06 5.20
C HIS A 19 13.12 -14.38 5.46
N CYS A 20 12.81 -13.40 4.60
CA CYS A 20 11.53 -12.76 4.54
C CYS A 20 10.62 -13.89 4.09
N ASN A 21 10.15 -14.69 5.06
CA ASN A 21 9.17 -15.73 4.79
C ASN A 21 8.09 -15.01 3.99
N PRO A 22 7.76 -15.49 2.78
CA PRO A 22 6.68 -14.91 2.01
C PRO A 22 5.49 -14.75 2.95
N GLY A 23 4.95 -13.53 3.04
CA GLY A 23 3.75 -13.29 3.82
C GLY A 23 2.67 -14.29 3.41
N PRO A 24 1.70 -14.58 4.29
CA PRO A 24 0.65 -15.53 3.96
C PRO A 24 -0.04 -15.11 2.65
N HIS A 25 -0.19 -16.06 1.73
CA HIS A 25 -0.98 -15.81 0.53
C HIS A 25 -2.47 -15.89 0.88
N SER A 26 -3.30 -15.16 0.17
CA SER A 26 -4.73 -15.08 0.49
C SER A 26 -5.61 -14.91 -0.74
N LEU A 27 -6.80 -15.52 -0.70
CA LEU A 27 -7.86 -15.31 -1.67
C LEU A 27 -9.05 -14.71 -0.93
N ARG A 28 -9.49 -13.51 -1.31
CA ARG A 28 -10.60 -12.80 -0.65
C ARG A 28 -11.65 -12.38 -1.67
N TYR A 29 -12.90 -12.60 -1.34
CA TYR A 29 -14.04 -12.09 -2.10
C TYR A 29 -14.83 -11.11 -1.24
N PHE A 30 -15.19 -9.96 -1.81
CA PHE A 30 -16.01 -8.95 -1.17
C PHE A 30 -17.24 -8.69 -2.01
N TYR A 31 -18.41 -8.95 -1.46
CA TYR A 31 -19.69 -8.76 -2.12
C TYR A 31 -20.42 -7.64 -1.40
N THR A 32 -20.96 -6.69 -2.17
CA THR A 32 -21.67 -5.54 -1.62
C THR A 32 -22.96 -5.36 -2.40
N GLY A 33 -24.09 -5.34 -1.70
CA GLY A 33 -25.39 -4.96 -2.23
C GLY A 33 -25.94 -3.75 -1.50
N VAL A 34 -26.58 -2.85 -2.22
CA VAL A 34 -27.17 -1.62 -1.67
C VAL A 34 -28.65 -1.51 -2.01
N SER A 35 -29.45 -0.92 -1.12
CA SER A 35 -30.90 -0.75 -1.36
C SER A 35 -31.17 0.25 -2.49
N GLU A 36 -30.43 1.37 -2.50
CA GLU A 36 -30.61 2.48 -3.43
C GLU A 36 -29.24 2.90 -3.99
N PRO A 37 -28.89 2.53 -5.23
CA PRO A 37 -27.63 2.97 -5.82
C PRO A 37 -27.64 4.48 -6.07
N GLY A 38 -26.50 5.14 -5.81
CA GLY A 38 -26.28 6.51 -6.30
C GLY A 38 -26.27 6.57 -7.82
N PRO A 39 -26.40 7.77 -8.44
CA PRO A 39 -26.39 7.91 -9.89
C PRO A 39 -25.13 7.29 -10.52
N GLY A 40 -25.32 6.32 -11.43
CA GLY A 40 -24.23 5.64 -12.12
C GLY A 40 -23.40 4.69 -11.25
N LEU A 41 -23.93 4.27 -10.09
CA LEU A 41 -23.32 3.24 -9.26
C LEU A 41 -24.13 1.94 -9.35
N PRO A 42 -23.48 0.77 -9.36
CA PRO A 42 -24.17 -0.51 -9.35
C PRO A 42 -24.88 -0.78 -8.02
N GLN A 43 -26.03 -1.44 -8.09
CA GLN A 43 -26.76 -1.94 -6.93
C GLN A 43 -26.02 -3.10 -6.25
N PHE A 44 -25.26 -3.88 -7.02
CA PHE A 44 -24.49 -5.01 -6.51
C PHE A 44 -23.15 -5.14 -7.21
N ILE A 45 -22.10 -5.39 -6.43
CA ILE A 45 -20.75 -5.65 -6.91
C ILE A 45 -20.15 -6.84 -6.20
N THR A 46 -19.29 -7.57 -6.92
CA THR A 46 -18.34 -8.51 -6.32
C THR A 46 -16.94 -8.13 -6.76
N VAL A 47 -15.97 -8.27 -5.87
CA VAL A 47 -14.56 -8.12 -6.21
C VAL A 47 -13.76 -9.25 -5.58
N GLY A 48 -12.81 -9.79 -6.33
CA GLY A 48 -11.90 -10.84 -5.88
C GLY A 48 -10.47 -10.35 -5.82
N TYR A 49 -9.79 -10.64 -4.71
CA TYR A 49 -8.38 -10.31 -4.48
C TYR A 49 -7.57 -11.58 -4.28
N VAL A 50 -6.42 -11.65 -4.97
CA VAL A 50 -5.33 -12.57 -4.63
C VAL A 50 -4.24 -11.71 -4.02
N ASP A 51 -3.91 -11.99 -2.76
CA ASP A 51 -3.15 -11.10 -1.88
C ASP A 51 -3.79 -9.71 -1.87
N ASP A 52 -3.05 -8.68 -2.29
CA ASP A 52 -3.54 -7.30 -2.39
C ASP A 52 -3.91 -6.90 -3.84
N GLN A 53 -3.94 -7.84 -4.79
CA GLN A 53 -4.22 -7.59 -6.21
C GLN A 53 -5.67 -7.94 -6.56
N LEU A 54 -6.44 -6.93 -7.01
CA LEU A 54 -7.77 -7.12 -7.59
C LEU A 54 -7.64 -7.91 -8.90
N PHE A 55 -8.09 -9.17 -8.92
CA PHE A 55 -7.96 -10.03 -10.10
C PHE A 55 -9.25 -10.17 -10.89
N MET A 56 -10.40 -9.93 -10.26
CA MET A 56 -11.71 -10.01 -10.90
C MET A 56 -12.72 -9.07 -10.25
N ASP A 57 -13.73 -8.68 -11.02
CA ASP A 57 -14.93 -8.03 -10.50
C ASP A 57 -16.20 -8.43 -11.27
N TYR A 58 -17.33 -8.17 -10.64
CA TYR A 58 -18.67 -8.18 -11.21
C TYR A 58 -19.38 -6.89 -10.85
N SER A 59 -20.23 -6.39 -11.75
CA SER A 59 -21.15 -5.29 -11.48
C SER A 59 -22.53 -5.61 -12.01
N SER A 60 -23.58 -5.28 -11.25
CA SER A 60 -24.98 -5.43 -11.68
C SER A 60 -25.36 -4.62 -12.92
N GLU A 61 -24.57 -3.59 -13.27
CA GLU A 61 -24.74 -2.81 -14.51
C GLU A 61 -24.25 -3.59 -15.73
N ARG A 62 -23.03 -4.16 -15.65
CA ARG A 62 -22.43 -4.97 -16.71
C ARG A 62 -23.03 -6.38 -16.79
N ARG A 63 -23.47 -6.90 -15.64
CA ARG A 63 -23.98 -8.27 -15.44
C ARG A 63 -23.02 -9.38 -15.85
N SER A 64 -21.72 -9.09 -15.88
CA SER A 64 -20.63 -10.01 -16.23
C SER A 64 -19.51 -9.95 -15.21
N SER A 65 -18.92 -11.11 -14.91
CA SER A 65 -17.65 -11.21 -14.19
C SER A 65 -16.50 -11.08 -15.18
N GLU A 66 -15.52 -10.23 -14.90
CA GLU A 66 -14.41 -9.94 -15.81
C GLU A 66 -13.05 -10.01 -15.10
N PRO A 67 -11.98 -10.39 -15.81
CA PRO A 67 -10.63 -10.28 -15.30
C PRO A 67 -10.21 -8.82 -15.17
N ARG A 68 -9.51 -8.50 -14.08
CA ARG A 68 -8.86 -7.20 -13.84
C ARG A 68 -7.35 -7.23 -14.00
N VAL A 69 -6.81 -8.40 -14.32
CA VAL A 69 -5.38 -8.66 -14.51
C VAL A 69 -5.17 -9.57 -15.71
N GLU A 70 -4.08 -9.32 -16.45
CA GLU A 70 -3.78 -10.05 -17.68
C GLU A 70 -3.57 -11.54 -17.46
N TRP A 71 -2.95 -11.92 -16.32
CA TRP A 71 -2.63 -13.31 -16.03
C TRP A 71 -3.89 -14.17 -15.85
N MET A 72 -4.99 -13.57 -15.38
CA MET A 72 -6.31 -14.23 -15.36
C MET A 72 -6.88 -14.38 -16.75
N ALA A 73 -6.87 -13.30 -17.54
CA ALA A 73 -7.40 -13.31 -18.91
C ALA A 73 -6.68 -14.34 -19.80
N ARG A 74 -5.39 -14.58 -19.57
CA ARG A 74 -4.59 -15.57 -20.31
C ARG A 74 -4.76 -17.01 -19.82
N SER A 75 -5.04 -17.22 -18.54
CA SER A 75 -5.01 -18.55 -17.91
C SER A 75 -6.39 -19.18 -17.69
N THR A 76 -7.46 -18.46 -18.04
CA THR A 76 -8.85 -18.91 -17.88
C THR A 76 -9.62 -18.81 -19.19
N ASP A 77 -10.68 -19.60 -19.33
CA ASP A 77 -11.51 -19.68 -20.53
C ASP A 77 -12.89 -19.02 -20.34
N ALA A 78 -13.67 -18.97 -21.42
CA ALA A 78 -15.02 -18.41 -21.39
C ALA A 78 -15.95 -19.17 -20.43
N GLN A 79 -15.77 -20.49 -20.30
CA GLN A 79 -16.60 -21.32 -19.41
C GLN A 79 -16.36 -20.98 -17.94
N TYR A 80 -15.11 -20.71 -17.55
CA TYR A 80 -14.77 -20.20 -16.23
C TYR A 80 -15.53 -18.89 -15.94
N TRP A 81 -15.45 -17.90 -16.84
CA TRP A 81 -16.11 -16.60 -16.65
C TRP A 81 -17.63 -16.68 -16.67
N GLU A 82 -18.20 -17.60 -17.46
CA GLU A 82 -19.63 -17.86 -17.45
C GLU A 82 -20.10 -18.40 -16.09
N ARG A 83 -19.36 -19.35 -15.49
CA ARG A 83 -19.67 -19.86 -14.14
C ARG A 83 -19.56 -18.77 -13.08
N GLU A 84 -18.49 -17.96 -13.11
CA GLU A 84 -18.31 -16.83 -12.18
C GLU A 84 -19.44 -15.80 -12.32
N THR A 85 -19.87 -15.54 -13.55
CA THR A 85 -20.98 -14.64 -13.86
C THR A 85 -22.30 -15.18 -13.31
N GLN A 86 -22.61 -16.45 -13.58
CA GLN A 86 -23.84 -17.09 -13.08
C GLN A 86 -23.88 -17.13 -11.55
N SER A 87 -22.75 -17.45 -10.91
CA SER A 87 -22.59 -17.38 -9.45
C SER A 87 -22.89 -15.98 -8.92
N SER A 88 -22.28 -14.95 -9.51
CA SER A 88 -22.46 -13.55 -9.10
C SER A 88 -23.90 -13.06 -9.31
N GLN A 89 -24.58 -13.49 -10.40
CA GLN A 89 -25.99 -13.20 -10.63
C GLN A 89 -26.92 -13.86 -9.60
N GLY A 90 -26.62 -15.10 -9.19
CA GLY A 90 -27.33 -15.77 -8.11
C GLY A 90 -27.18 -15.01 -6.79
N TRP A 91 -25.96 -14.57 -6.46
CA TRP A 91 -25.69 -13.75 -5.28
C TRP A 91 -26.34 -12.37 -5.35
N GLN A 92 -26.39 -11.73 -6.52
CA GLN A 92 -27.11 -10.46 -6.70
C GLN A 92 -28.58 -10.60 -6.30
N ALA A 93 -29.26 -11.68 -6.72
CA ALA A 93 -30.64 -11.94 -6.35
C ALA A 93 -30.79 -12.20 -4.84
N ALA A 94 -29.86 -12.97 -4.25
CA ALA A 94 -29.84 -13.24 -2.82
C ALA A 94 -29.63 -11.97 -1.99
N PHE A 95 -28.71 -11.08 -2.39
CA PHE A 95 -28.43 -9.83 -1.69
C PHE A 95 -29.61 -8.87 -1.71
N ARG A 96 -30.36 -8.83 -2.83
CA ARG A 96 -31.62 -8.08 -2.90
C ARG A 96 -32.62 -8.59 -1.86
N ALA A 97 -32.83 -9.90 -1.78
CA ALA A 97 -33.72 -10.49 -0.78
C ALA A 97 -33.23 -10.28 0.66
N ASN A 98 -31.91 -10.32 0.87
CA ASN A 98 -31.29 -10.07 2.17
C ASN A 98 -31.51 -8.63 2.64
N LEU A 99 -31.41 -7.63 1.74
CA LEU A 99 -31.72 -6.23 2.05
C LEU A 99 -33.16 -6.08 2.52
N ASP A 100 -34.13 -6.65 1.80
CA ASP A 100 -35.55 -6.59 2.19
C ASP A 100 -35.80 -7.27 3.54
N THR A 101 -35.18 -8.43 3.75
CA THR A 101 -35.29 -9.20 5.01
C THR A 101 -34.68 -8.45 6.19
N ALA A 102 -33.48 -7.88 6.02
CA ALA A 102 -32.80 -7.14 7.07
C ALA A 102 -33.60 -5.89 7.46
N ARG A 103 -34.06 -5.10 6.47
CA ARG A 103 -34.91 -3.92 6.72
C ARG A 103 -36.14 -4.26 7.55
N GLN A 104 -36.82 -5.35 7.24
CA GLN A 104 -37.97 -5.80 8.03
C GLN A 104 -37.59 -6.18 9.47
N ARG A 105 -36.50 -6.91 9.67
CA ARG A 105 -36.06 -7.33 11.02
C ARG A 105 -35.62 -6.18 11.90
N TYR A 106 -35.03 -5.14 11.31
CA TYR A 106 -34.65 -3.92 12.02
C TYR A 106 -35.78 -2.87 12.08
N ASN A 107 -36.98 -3.19 11.58
CA ASN A 107 -38.13 -2.27 11.51
C ASN A 107 -37.82 -0.96 10.77
N GLN A 108 -37.04 -1.03 9.69
CA GLN A 108 -36.61 0.12 8.90
C GLN A 108 -37.53 0.33 7.69
N SER A 109 -38.23 1.46 7.63
CA SER A 109 -39.21 1.76 6.57
C SER A 109 -38.61 2.47 5.35
N GLY A 110 -37.38 2.97 5.42
CA GLY A 110 -36.70 3.67 4.34
C GLY A 110 -35.26 4.03 4.71
N GLY A 111 -34.54 4.58 3.75
CA GLY A 111 -33.12 4.91 3.89
C GLY A 111 -32.22 4.05 3.01
N PHE A 112 -30.96 4.47 2.92
CA PHE A 112 -29.92 3.73 2.24
C PHE A 112 -29.37 2.65 3.17
N HIS A 113 -29.42 1.40 2.71
CA HIS A 113 -28.98 0.24 3.45
C HIS A 113 -27.98 -0.57 2.64
N THR A 114 -27.07 -1.23 3.34
CA THR A 114 -26.03 -2.07 2.73
C THR A 114 -26.01 -3.46 3.34
N VAL A 115 -25.83 -4.47 2.50
CA VAL A 115 -25.46 -5.82 2.91
C VAL A 115 -24.10 -6.11 2.31
N GLN A 116 -23.19 -6.62 3.13
CA GLN A 116 -21.83 -6.94 2.74
C GLN A 116 -21.51 -8.37 3.15
N MET A 117 -20.74 -9.08 2.33
CA MET A 117 -20.17 -10.37 2.66
C MET A 117 -18.71 -10.37 2.29
N MET A 118 -17.89 -10.91 3.17
CA MET A 118 -16.46 -11.07 2.99
C MET A 118 -16.08 -12.49 3.38
N TYR A 119 -15.53 -13.24 2.43
CA TYR A 119 -15.11 -14.61 2.66
C TYR A 119 -13.86 -14.95 1.87
N GLY A 120 -13.12 -15.95 2.32
CA GLY A 120 -11.84 -16.28 1.74
C GLY A 120 -10.99 -17.19 2.59
N CYS A 121 -9.81 -17.50 2.07
CA CYS A 121 -8.86 -18.42 2.68
C CYS A 121 -7.45 -17.86 2.63
N GLU A 122 -6.60 -18.40 3.50
CA GLU A 122 -5.20 -18.00 3.65
C GLU A 122 -4.31 -19.24 3.66
N LEU A 123 -3.19 -19.17 2.95
CA LEU A 123 -2.13 -20.17 2.98
C LEU A 123 -0.89 -19.54 3.59
N ARG A 124 -0.53 -19.98 4.80
CA ARG A 124 0.61 -19.42 5.55
C ARG A 124 1.91 -20.15 5.21
N GLY A 125 3.04 -19.52 5.53
CA GLY A 125 4.38 -20.06 5.24
C GLY A 125 4.72 -21.38 5.93
N ASP A 126 4.04 -21.71 7.04
CA ASP A 126 4.14 -23.00 7.73
C ASP A 126 3.21 -24.08 7.13
N GLY A 127 2.51 -23.77 6.04
CA GLY A 127 1.52 -24.62 5.40
C GLY A 127 0.15 -24.63 6.09
N SER A 128 -0.03 -23.89 7.20
CA SER A 128 -1.32 -23.79 7.87
C SER A 128 -2.33 -23.05 6.99
N LYS A 129 -3.59 -23.53 7.02
CA LYS A 129 -4.69 -23.01 6.21
C LYS A 129 -5.65 -22.21 7.09
N GLY A 130 -5.83 -20.95 6.77
CA GLY A 130 -6.84 -20.06 7.34
C GLY A 130 -8.11 -20.02 6.48
N GLY A 131 -9.22 -19.63 7.08
CA GLY A 131 -10.49 -19.42 6.38
C GLY A 131 -11.40 -18.51 7.19
N PHE A 132 -12.09 -17.60 6.50
CA PHE A 132 -13.01 -16.65 7.12
C PHE A 132 -14.26 -16.49 6.27
N TYR A 133 -15.38 -16.19 6.94
CA TYR A 133 -16.65 -15.84 6.33
C TYR A 133 -17.38 -14.90 7.28
N GLN A 134 -17.73 -13.71 6.80
CA GLN A 134 -18.35 -12.65 7.57
C GLN A 134 -19.39 -11.92 6.73
N ASP A 135 -20.54 -11.65 7.33
CA ASP A 135 -21.59 -10.80 6.80
C ASP A 135 -21.70 -9.52 7.64
N ALA A 136 -22.03 -8.41 6.98
CA ALA A 136 -22.25 -7.11 7.58
C ALA A 136 -23.55 -6.48 7.06
N TYR A 137 -24.19 -5.67 7.90
CA TYR A 137 -25.37 -4.88 7.56
C TYR A 137 -25.17 -3.42 8.01
N ASP A 138 -25.41 -2.47 7.11
CA ASP A 138 -25.21 -1.03 7.35
C ASP A 138 -23.80 -0.70 7.90
N GLY A 139 -22.79 -1.42 7.40
CA GLY A 139 -21.38 -1.28 7.80
C GLY A 139 -21.03 -1.83 9.19
N ARG A 140 -21.93 -2.58 9.84
CA ARG A 140 -21.71 -3.23 11.13
C ARG A 140 -21.69 -4.75 10.97
N ASP A 141 -20.89 -5.41 11.80
CA ASP A 141 -20.87 -6.87 11.86
C ASP A 141 -22.29 -7.42 12.06
N PHE A 142 -22.63 -8.47 11.31
CA PHE A 142 -23.94 -9.11 11.39
C PHE A 142 -23.77 -10.59 11.78
N LEU A 143 -23.04 -11.35 10.99
CA LEU A 143 -22.81 -12.78 11.21
C LEU A 143 -21.38 -13.18 10.84
N SER A 144 -20.79 -14.13 11.56
CA SER A 144 -19.50 -14.73 11.17
C SER A 144 -19.46 -16.22 11.45
N LEU A 145 -18.63 -16.97 10.71
CA LEU A 145 -18.48 -18.40 10.92
C LEU A 145 -17.34 -18.69 11.91
N ASP A 146 -17.66 -19.30 13.06
CA ASP A 146 -16.68 -20.00 13.89
C ASP A 146 -16.44 -21.38 13.26
N LYS A 147 -15.42 -21.44 12.39
CA LYS A 147 -15.07 -22.62 11.59
C LYS A 147 -14.66 -23.82 12.44
N ASP A 148 -14.02 -23.57 13.59
CA ASP A 148 -13.53 -24.62 14.48
C ASP A 148 -14.68 -25.26 15.24
N LYS A 149 -15.67 -24.47 15.66
CA LYS A 149 -16.88 -24.98 16.31
C LYS A 149 -17.98 -25.42 15.35
N GLU A 150 -17.85 -25.11 14.06
CA GLU A 150 -18.91 -25.31 13.05
C GLU A 150 -20.23 -24.63 13.46
N THR A 151 -20.13 -23.40 13.95
CA THR A 151 -21.29 -22.61 14.38
C THR A 151 -21.17 -21.17 13.93
N TRP A 152 -22.29 -20.47 13.79
CA TRP A 152 -22.30 -19.06 13.44
C TRP A 152 -22.26 -18.18 14.69
N VAL A 153 -21.66 -17.00 14.60
CA VAL A 153 -21.62 -16.00 15.66
C VAL A 153 -22.46 -14.82 15.20
N ALA A 154 -23.52 -14.51 15.96
CA ALA A 154 -24.41 -13.37 15.70
C ALA A 154 -23.90 -12.14 16.44
N ALA A 155 -23.87 -11.00 15.76
CA ALA A 155 -23.48 -9.73 16.35
C ALA A 155 -24.60 -9.08 17.17
N ASP A 156 -25.87 -9.33 16.81
CA ASP A 156 -27.04 -8.79 17.50
C ASP A 156 -28.27 -9.71 17.47
N ASP A 157 -29.38 -9.24 18.03
CA ASP A 157 -30.64 -9.99 18.13
C ASP A 157 -31.29 -10.28 16.78
N ALA A 158 -31.17 -9.38 15.79
CA ALA A 158 -31.72 -9.57 14.46
C ALA A 158 -30.93 -10.63 13.67
N ALA A 159 -29.60 -10.65 13.87
CA ALA A 159 -28.70 -11.67 13.34
C ALA A 159 -28.92 -13.05 13.97
N ARG A 160 -29.35 -13.12 15.25
CA ARG A 160 -29.63 -14.38 15.95
C ARG A 160 -30.66 -15.25 15.22
N ILE A 161 -31.62 -14.63 14.52
CA ILE A 161 -32.61 -15.34 13.70
C ILE A 161 -31.93 -16.09 12.55
N THR A 162 -30.98 -15.45 11.86
CA THR A 162 -30.19 -16.11 10.79
C THR A 162 -29.28 -17.19 11.37
N LYS A 163 -28.59 -16.90 12.48
CA LYS A 163 -27.74 -17.87 13.20
C LYS A 163 -28.50 -19.16 13.48
N GLN A 164 -29.69 -19.08 14.08
CA GLN A 164 -30.49 -20.26 14.41
C GLN A 164 -30.87 -21.07 13.17
N LYS A 165 -31.22 -20.40 12.06
CA LYS A 165 -31.54 -21.06 10.79
C LYS A 165 -30.33 -21.79 10.21
N TRP A 166 -29.16 -21.16 10.20
CA TRP A 166 -27.95 -21.73 9.59
C TRP A 166 -27.27 -22.78 10.48
N ASP A 167 -27.30 -22.63 11.80
CA ASP A 167 -26.85 -23.66 12.74
C ASP A 167 -27.73 -24.93 12.68
N ALA A 168 -29.03 -24.77 12.44
CA ALA A 168 -29.94 -25.90 12.26
C ALA A 168 -29.67 -26.67 10.94
N ASP A 169 -29.16 -25.98 9.93
CA ASP A 169 -28.71 -26.58 8.67
C ASP A 169 -27.21 -26.92 8.72
N ARG A 170 -26.90 -28.06 9.34
CA ARG A 170 -25.51 -28.55 9.45
C ARG A 170 -24.85 -28.72 8.08
N SER A 171 -25.61 -29.10 7.06
CA SER A 171 -25.08 -29.32 5.71
C SER A 171 -24.57 -28.03 5.08
N TYR A 172 -25.30 -26.92 5.30
CA TYR A 172 -24.89 -25.59 4.86
C TYR A 172 -23.58 -25.17 5.52
N THR A 173 -23.50 -25.29 6.85
CA THR A 173 -22.33 -24.87 7.64
C THR A 173 -21.08 -25.70 7.30
N GLN A 174 -21.24 -27.03 7.19
CA GLN A 174 -20.15 -27.92 6.79
C GLN A 174 -19.69 -27.67 5.36
N GLY A 175 -20.62 -27.39 4.43
CA GLY A 175 -20.27 -27.01 3.07
C GLY A 175 -19.43 -25.73 3.00
N ARG A 176 -19.73 -24.72 3.83
CA ARG A 176 -18.91 -23.50 3.94
C ARG A 176 -17.52 -23.79 4.49
N LYS A 177 -17.42 -24.60 5.54
CA LYS A 177 -16.11 -25.02 6.08
C LYS A 177 -15.28 -25.75 5.02
N ALA A 178 -15.85 -26.76 4.36
CA ALA A 178 -15.17 -27.53 3.31
C ALA A 178 -14.70 -26.62 2.17
N TYR A 179 -15.54 -25.69 1.71
CA TYR A 179 -15.14 -24.71 0.70
C TYR A 179 -13.91 -23.89 1.14
N LEU A 180 -13.89 -23.39 2.40
CA LEU A 180 -12.79 -22.56 2.89
C LEU A 180 -11.49 -23.34 3.10
N GLU A 181 -11.56 -24.61 3.49
CA GLU A 181 -10.39 -25.45 3.80
C GLU A 181 -9.80 -26.18 2.58
N GLU A 182 -10.63 -26.44 1.56
CA GLU A 182 -10.29 -27.24 0.39
C GLU A 182 -10.39 -26.40 -0.89
N THR A 183 -11.61 -26.16 -1.39
CA THR A 183 -11.84 -25.56 -2.70
C THR A 183 -11.19 -24.18 -2.84
N CYS A 184 -11.33 -23.31 -1.84
CA CYS A 184 -10.73 -21.99 -1.84
C CYS A 184 -9.20 -22.08 -1.90
N ILE A 185 -8.59 -22.99 -1.12
CA ILE A 185 -7.13 -23.18 -1.08
C ILE A 185 -6.62 -23.73 -2.42
N GLU A 186 -7.34 -24.66 -3.04
CA GLU A 186 -7.00 -25.18 -4.37
C GLU A 186 -7.03 -24.07 -5.44
N TRP A 187 -8.06 -23.22 -5.42
CA TRP A 187 -8.16 -22.08 -6.34
C TRP A 187 -7.08 -21.03 -6.07
N LEU A 188 -6.79 -20.72 -4.80
CA LEU A 188 -5.68 -19.86 -4.42
C LEU A 188 -4.36 -20.39 -5.01
N GLY A 189 -4.07 -21.69 -4.88
CA GLY A 189 -2.90 -22.31 -5.48
C GLY A 189 -2.82 -22.14 -7.01
N LYS A 190 -3.94 -22.30 -7.72
CA LYS A 190 -4.01 -22.07 -9.18
C LYS A 190 -3.74 -20.61 -9.53
N TYR A 191 -4.35 -19.66 -8.83
CA TYR A 191 -4.16 -18.24 -9.10
C TYR A 191 -2.75 -17.77 -8.80
N LEU A 192 -2.12 -18.30 -7.74
CA LEU A 192 -0.70 -18.05 -7.45
C LEU A 192 0.21 -18.54 -8.59
N GLU A 193 -0.10 -19.69 -9.21
CA GLU A 193 0.65 -20.18 -10.35
C GLU A 193 0.39 -19.35 -11.62
N TYR A 194 -0.87 -19.01 -11.91
CA TYR A 194 -1.22 -18.16 -13.06
C TYR A 194 -0.56 -16.78 -12.97
N GLY A 195 -0.62 -16.16 -11.80
CA GLY A 195 -0.12 -14.81 -11.53
C GLY A 195 1.33 -14.76 -11.06
N LYS A 196 2.06 -15.88 -11.04
CA LYS A 196 3.37 -16.01 -10.38
C LYS A 196 4.34 -14.89 -10.67
N GLU A 197 4.57 -14.57 -11.94
CA GLU A 197 5.47 -13.49 -12.36
C GLU A 197 5.01 -12.12 -11.84
N THR A 198 3.70 -11.87 -11.89
CA THR A 198 3.10 -10.60 -11.48
C THR A 198 3.08 -10.43 -9.96
N LEU A 199 2.77 -11.49 -9.22
CA LEU A 199 2.63 -11.49 -7.76
C LEU A 199 3.99 -11.54 -7.05
N GLN A 200 5.01 -12.14 -7.67
CA GLN A 200 6.36 -12.21 -7.11
C GLN A 200 7.25 -11.03 -7.52
N ARG A 201 6.76 -10.15 -8.40
CA ARG A 201 7.53 -8.97 -8.82
C ARG A 201 7.85 -8.08 -7.62
N ARG A 202 8.95 -7.36 -7.72
CA ARG A 202 9.39 -6.42 -6.69
C ARG A 202 9.72 -5.10 -7.35
N GLU A 203 8.97 -4.06 -6.98
CA GLU A 203 9.16 -2.71 -7.51
C GLU A 203 9.69 -1.81 -6.39
N PRO A 204 10.88 -1.19 -6.57
CA PRO A 204 11.50 -0.38 -5.53
C PRO A 204 10.84 0.99 -5.36
N PRO A 205 10.66 1.44 -4.10
CA PRO A 205 10.06 2.74 -3.82
C PRO A 205 10.92 3.89 -4.36
N ARG A 206 10.25 4.88 -4.94
CA ARG A 206 10.82 6.20 -5.21
C ARG A 206 10.46 7.14 -4.08
N VAL A 207 11.45 7.84 -3.54
CA VAL A 207 11.27 8.69 -2.35
C VAL A 207 11.56 10.15 -2.69
N GLN A 208 10.66 11.01 -2.24
CA GLN A 208 10.81 12.47 -2.33
C GLN A 208 10.65 13.08 -0.94
N VAL A 209 11.63 13.88 -0.54
CA VAL A 209 11.59 14.63 0.72
C VAL A 209 11.31 16.10 0.41
N SER A 210 10.35 16.69 1.11
CA SER A 210 10.00 18.10 1.00
C SER A 210 9.64 18.70 2.35
N ASP A 211 9.92 19.97 2.54
CA ASP A 211 9.49 20.77 3.68
C ASP A 211 8.34 21.72 3.31
N GLN A 212 7.48 21.97 4.29
CA GLN A 212 6.44 22.99 4.25
C GLN A 212 6.45 23.78 5.57
N PRO A 213 6.71 25.10 5.54
CA PRO A 213 6.58 25.95 6.72
C PRO A 213 5.12 26.00 7.21
N SER A 214 4.94 25.92 8.52
CA SER A 214 3.66 26.15 9.20
C SER A 214 3.56 27.60 9.70
N ARG A 215 2.35 28.04 10.06
CA ARG A 215 2.09 29.39 10.57
C ARG A 215 2.67 29.62 11.98
N ASP A 216 2.90 28.55 12.72
CA ASP A 216 3.33 28.59 14.12
C ASP A 216 4.86 28.63 14.28
N GLY A 217 5.60 28.88 13.19
CA GLY A 217 7.07 28.90 13.16
C GLY A 217 7.73 27.51 13.04
N LEU A 218 6.94 26.43 13.14
CA LEU A 218 7.38 25.07 12.87
C LEU A 218 7.44 24.78 11.38
N THR A 219 8.18 23.74 11.00
CA THR A 219 8.26 23.22 9.63
C THR A 219 7.86 21.75 9.61
N THR A 220 6.93 21.39 8.73
CA THR A 220 6.55 20.00 8.52
C THR A 220 7.44 19.41 7.43
N LEU A 221 8.23 18.39 7.78
CA LEU A 221 8.91 17.56 6.80
C LEU A 221 7.96 16.48 6.30
N SER A 222 7.99 16.21 5.00
CA SER A 222 7.20 15.19 4.34
C SER A 222 8.08 14.30 3.49
N CYS A 223 8.07 13.01 3.80
CA CYS A 223 8.65 11.95 2.99
C CYS A 223 7.54 11.27 2.22
N ARG A 224 7.51 11.44 0.91
CA ARG A 224 6.56 10.78 0.01
C ARG A 224 7.23 9.59 -0.66
N VAL A 225 6.57 8.44 -0.60
CA VAL A 225 7.07 7.16 -1.10
C VAL A 225 6.08 6.65 -2.15
N HIS A 226 6.56 6.34 -3.35
CA HIS A 226 5.70 6.00 -4.50
C HIS A 226 6.23 4.83 -5.31
N GLY A 227 5.35 4.16 -6.05
CA GLY A 227 5.73 3.22 -7.10
C GLY A 227 6.34 1.92 -6.58
N PHE A 228 5.94 1.49 -5.38
CA PHE A 228 6.47 0.27 -4.77
C PHE A 228 5.46 -0.87 -4.80
N TYR A 229 5.98 -2.09 -4.87
CA TYR A 229 5.23 -3.34 -4.76
C TYR A 229 6.15 -4.43 -4.18
N PRO A 230 5.72 -5.24 -3.18
CA PRO A 230 4.35 -5.40 -2.65
C PRO A 230 3.88 -4.26 -1.73
N ARG A 231 2.64 -4.35 -1.21
CA ARG A 231 1.99 -3.29 -0.40
C ARG A 231 2.73 -2.95 0.90
N ASN A 232 3.41 -3.93 1.50
CA ASN A 232 4.03 -3.78 2.82
C ASN A 232 5.29 -2.91 2.75
N VAL A 233 5.27 -1.77 3.43
CA VAL A 233 6.38 -0.81 3.52
C VAL A 233 6.45 -0.24 4.94
N ALA A 234 7.67 0.00 5.43
CA ALA A 234 7.92 0.74 6.67
C ALA A 234 8.61 2.07 6.33
N VAL A 235 8.09 3.17 6.87
CA VAL A 235 8.62 4.53 6.63
C VAL A 235 8.77 5.23 7.96
N VAL A 236 9.99 5.63 8.31
CA VAL A 236 10.30 6.28 9.59
C VAL A 236 11.25 7.46 9.41
N TRP A 237 11.07 8.52 10.20
CA TRP A 237 12.06 9.58 10.28
C TRP A 237 13.17 9.22 11.27
N LEU A 238 14.41 9.48 10.86
CA LEU A 238 15.61 9.39 11.70
C LEU A 238 16.04 10.80 12.10
N LYS A 239 16.25 11.02 13.40
CA LYS A 239 16.79 12.24 13.99
C LYS A 239 18.20 11.94 14.48
N LYS A 240 19.24 12.54 13.86
CA LYS A 240 20.66 12.21 14.11
C LYS A 240 20.96 10.71 13.98
N GLY A 241 20.30 10.04 13.03
CA GLY A 241 20.45 8.61 12.78
C GLY A 241 19.63 7.69 13.71
N VAL A 242 18.88 8.24 14.66
CA VAL A 242 18.01 7.48 15.57
C VAL A 242 16.55 7.58 15.11
N ALA A 243 15.86 6.45 14.99
CA ALA A 243 14.46 6.41 14.58
C ALA A 243 13.54 7.09 15.62
N VAL A 244 12.63 7.94 15.16
CA VAL A 244 11.64 8.66 15.99
C VAL A 244 10.20 8.31 15.59
N PRO A 245 9.76 7.05 15.78
CA PRO A 245 8.44 6.60 15.34
C PRO A 245 7.29 7.31 16.07
N GLN A 246 7.50 7.76 17.31
CA GLN A 246 6.47 8.48 18.10
C GLN A 246 6.20 9.90 17.58
N GLU A 247 7.19 10.55 16.97
CA GLU A 247 7.05 11.88 16.35
C GLU A 247 6.64 11.75 14.86
N THR A 248 6.76 10.55 14.29
CA THR A 248 6.46 10.29 12.88
C THR A 248 4.97 10.02 12.70
N ILE A 249 4.30 10.87 11.92
CA ILE A 249 2.92 10.65 11.49
C ILE A 249 2.96 9.91 10.15
N GLN A 250 2.71 8.60 10.19
CA GLN A 250 2.59 7.77 8.99
C GLN A 250 1.15 7.76 8.46
N TRP A 251 1.01 8.05 7.18
CA TRP A 251 -0.28 7.97 6.47
C TRP A 251 -0.50 6.55 5.93
N GLY A 252 -1.76 6.17 5.72
CA GLY A 252 -2.12 4.87 5.15
C GLY A 252 -1.48 4.62 3.78
N VAL A 253 -1.20 3.36 3.47
CA VAL A 253 -0.75 2.93 2.14
C VAL A 253 -1.96 2.84 1.21
N VAL A 254 -1.92 3.58 0.10
CA VAL A 254 -3.01 3.66 -0.88
C VAL A 254 -2.54 3.19 -2.26
N PRO A 255 -3.43 2.63 -3.09
CA PRO A 255 -3.08 2.21 -4.45
C PRO A 255 -2.79 3.42 -5.36
N SER A 256 -1.86 3.23 -6.30
CA SER A 256 -1.47 4.24 -7.30
C SER A 256 -2.30 4.16 -8.60
N GLY A 257 -3.00 3.04 -8.82
CA GLY A 257 -3.81 2.78 -10.02
C GLY A 257 -3.09 2.02 -11.14
N ASP A 258 -1.76 1.92 -11.09
CA ASP A 258 -0.91 1.17 -12.01
C ASP A 258 -0.49 -0.21 -11.44
N GLY A 259 -1.14 -0.65 -10.37
CA GLY A 259 -0.79 -1.88 -9.65
C GLY A 259 0.33 -1.73 -8.63
N THR A 260 0.82 -0.50 -8.38
CA THR A 260 1.76 -0.17 -7.29
C THR A 260 1.05 0.59 -6.15
N TYR A 261 1.81 0.90 -5.11
CA TYR A 261 1.35 1.64 -3.94
C TYR A 261 2.11 2.93 -3.70
N GLN A 262 1.52 3.79 -2.88
CA GLN A 262 2.12 5.01 -2.37
C GLN A 262 1.73 5.27 -0.91
N THR A 263 2.59 6.00 -0.21
CA THR A 263 2.37 6.43 1.18
C THR A 263 3.14 7.71 1.48
N ARG A 264 2.92 8.28 2.67
CA ARG A 264 3.58 9.49 3.16
C ARG A 264 3.87 9.36 4.64
N ALA A 265 5.03 9.85 5.08
CA ALA A 265 5.34 10.06 6.48
C ALA A 265 5.73 11.51 6.73
N THR A 266 5.20 12.11 7.79
CA THR A 266 5.47 13.51 8.16
C THR A 266 5.99 13.63 9.58
N ILE A 267 6.79 14.65 9.84
CA ILE A 267 7.26 15.03 11.18
C ILE A 267 7.30 16.57 11.26
N GLU A 268 6.92 17.12 12.41
CA GLU A 268 7.05 18.54 12.68
C GLU A 268 8.38 18.83 13.38
N ILE A 269 9.09 19.83 12.88
CA ILE A 269 10.41 20.21 13.39
C ILE A 269 10.49 21.71 13.62
N ASP A 270 11.38 22.11 14.53
CA ASP A 270 11.85 23.49 14.60
C ASP A 270 12.94 23.68 13.52
N PRO A 271 12.74 24.57 12.52
CA PRO A 271 13.72 24.80 11.46
C PRO A 271 15.02 25.44 11.97
N SER A 272 15.03 26.03 13.17
CA SER A 272 16.24 26.57 13.81
C SER A 272 17.11 25.47 14.43
N SER A 273 16.59 24.23 14.55
CA SER A 273 17.37 23.11 15.04
C SER A 273 18.39 22.66 13.98
N GLU A 274 19.68 22.62 14.33
CA GLU A 274 20.74 22.06 13.46
C GLU A 274 20.69 20.53 13.34
N THR A 275 19.49 19.95 13.42
CA THR A 275 19.31 18.52 13.52
C THR A 275 19.20 17.90 12.13
N ASN A 276 20.05 16.92 11.84
CA ASN A 276 19.95 16.14 10.62
C ASN A 276 18.75 15.18 10.70
N TYR A 277 17.78 15.40 9.81
CA TYR A 277 16.63 14.52 9.62
C TYR A 277 16.79 13.71 8.33
N THR A 278 16.56 12.41 8.41
CA THR A 278 16.65 11.50 7.27
C THR A 278 15.40 10.64 7.20
N CYS A 279 14.76 10.54 6.04
CA CYS A 279 13.69 9.57 5.83
C CYS A 279 14.30 8.20 5.55
N CYS A 280 13.89 7.18 6.32
CA CYS A 280 14.29 5.80 6.14
C CYS A 280 13.09 4.98 5.64
N VAL A 281 13.30 4.23 4.56
CA VAL A 281 12.28 3.37 3.95
C VAL A 281 12.78 1.94 3.87
N GLU A 282 12.07 1.05 4.54
CA GLU A 282 12.28 -0.40 4.52
C GLU A 282 11.22 -1.03 3.61
N HIS A 283 11.66 -1.83 2.64
CA HIS A 283 10.77 -2.47 1.69
C HIS A 283 11.39 -3.77 1.14
N PRO A 284 10.61 -4.86 0.95
CA PRO A 284 11.17 -6.16 0.50
C PRO A 284 11.86 -6.14 -0.87
N SER A 285 11.64 -5.13 -1.70
CA SER A 285 12.33 -4.99 -2.98
C SER A 285 13.76 -4.43 -2.85
N LEU A 286 14.14 -3.94 -1.68
CA LEU A 286 15.41 -3.27 -1.45
C LEU A 286 16.40 -4.24 -0.81
N ALA A 287 17.66 -4.21 -1.27
CA ALA A 287 18.75 -4.93 -0.61
C ALA A 287 19.20 -4.25 0.70
N GLN A 288 19.01 -2.93 0.78
CA GLN A 288 19.33 -2.09 1.94
C GLN A 288 18.30 -0.95 2.02
N ASP A 289 17.99 -0.50 3.23
CA ASP A 289 17.02 0.57 3.47
C ASP A 289 17.38 1.85 2.71
N LEU A 290 16.38 2.47 2.09
CA LEU A 290 16.58 3.74 1.41
C LEU A 290 16.64 4.86 2.45
N ARG A 291 17.73 5.62 2.46
CA ARG A 291 17.94 6.75 3.37
C ARG A 291 18.08 8.04 2.59
N VAL A 292 17.08 8.93 2.73
CA VAL A 292 17.04 10.21 2.01
C VAL A 292 17.12 11.35 3.01
N PRO A 293 18.26 12.08 3.09
CA PRO A 293 18.39 13.21 4.00
C PRO A 293 17.52 14.38 3.55
N TRP A 294 16.98 15.13 4.51
CA TRP A 294 16.36 16.41 4.24
C TRP A 294 17.43 17.50 4.07
N VAL A 295 17.31 18.29 3.01
CA VAL A 295 18.20 19.43 2.74
C VAL A 295 17.34 20.70 2.61
N PRO A 296 17.56 21.73 3.45
CA PRO A 296 16.82 22.98 3.36
C PRO A 296 16.99 23.67 2.01
N LYS A 297 15.90 24.14 1.40
CA LYS A 297 15.93 24.81 0.07
C LYS A 297 16.85 26.03 0.01
N SER A 298 17.06 26.73 1.13
CA SER A 298 17.95 27.90 1.20
C SER A 298 19.39 27.54 0.79
N ASN A 299 19.86 26.33 1.12
CA ASN A 299 21.21 25.89 0.78
C ASN A 299 21.39 25.68 -0.73
N VAL A 300 20.35 25.25 -1.46
CA VAL A 300 20.45 25.00 -2.91
C VAL A 300 20.61 26.31 -3.68
N MET A 301 19.82 27.34 -3.35
CA MET A 301 19.94 28.67 -3.98
C MET A 301 21.28 29.33 -3.68
N LEU A 302 21.80 29.16 -2.46
CA LEU A 302 23.13 29.64 -2.07
C LEU A 302 24.25 28.95 -2.85
N ILE A 303 24.19 27.62 -3.00
CA ILE A 303 25.18 26.84 -3.77
C ILE A 303 25.17 27.27 -5.26
N VAL A 304 23.99 27.39 -5.88
CA VAL A 304 23.87 27.86 -7.27
C VAL A 304 24.42 29.27 -7.42
N GLY A 305 24.12 30.17 -6.48
CA GLY A 305 24.65 31.53 -6.46
C GLY A 305 26.17 31.59 -6.37
N VAL A 306 26.77 30.77 -5.49
CA VAL A 306 28.24 30.66 -5.35
C VAL A 306 28.89 30.15 -6.63
N VAL A 307 28.33 29.10 -7.25
CA VAL A 307 28.86 28.53 -8.50
C VAL A 307 28.85 29.56 -9.63
N ILE A 308 27.75 30.30 -9.79
CA ILE A 308 27.63 31.37 -10.78
C ILE A 308 28.65 32.49 -10.49
N GLY A 309 28.76 32.91 -9.22
CA GLY A 309 29.71 33.95 -8.81
C GLY A 309 31.17 33.58 -9.12
N VAL A 310 31.57 32.33 -8.86
CA VAL A 310 32.92 31.83 -9.17
C VAL A 310 33.16 31.81 -10.67
N LEU A 311 32.20 31.34 -11.47
CA LEU A 311 32.32 31.31 -12.94
C LEU A 311 32.52 32.72 -13.53
N VAL A 312 31.77 33.71 -13.02
CA VAL A 312 31.90 35.11 -13.45
C VAL A 312 33.28 35.68 -13.07
N LEU A 313 33.77 35.39 -11.86
CA LEU A 313 35.10 35.81 -11.41
C LEU A 313 36.21 35.20 -12.28
N VAL A 314 36.12 33.91 -12.59
CA VAL A 314 37.09 33.23 -13.46
C VAL A 314 37.09 33.84 -14.86
N ALA A 315 35.91 34.11 -15.44
CA ALA A 315 35.80 34.77 -16.73
C ALA A 315 36.38 36.20 -16.72
N ALA A 316 36.14 36.96 -15.66
CA ALA A 316 36.68 38.31 -15.50
C ALA A 316 38.21 38.31 -15.39
N VAL A 317 38.79 37.38 -14.61
CA VAL A 317 40.25 37.23 -14.48
C VAL A 317 40.87 36.80 -15.80
N ALA A 318 40.27 35.84 -16.50
CA ALA A 318 40.73 35.43 -17.83
C ALA A 318 40.69 36.60 -18.83
N GLY A 319 39.59 37.36 -18.84
CA GLY A 319 39.45 38.58 -19.65
C GLY A 319 40.50 39.64 -19.31
N ALA A 320 40.75 39.89 -18.02
CA ALA A 320 41.77 40.83 -17.56
C ALA A 320 43.18 40.39 -17.97
N VAL A 321 43.51 39.11 -17.86
CA VAL A 321 44.80 38.55 -18.29
C VAL A 321 44.99 38.70 -19.80
N VAL A 322 43.96 38.46 -20.60
CA VAL A 322 44.00 38.67 -22.07
C VAL A 322 44.18 40.15 -22.41
N CYS A 323 43.45 41.05 -21.75
CA CYS A 323 43.61 42.50 -21.94
C CYS A 323 45.00 43.00 -21.55
N LEU A 324 45.56 42.51 -20.43
CA LEU A 324 46.91 42.85 -19.98
C LEU A 324 47.98 42.31 -20.93
N LYS A 325 47.82 41.11 -21.49
CA LYS A 325 48.69 40.59 -22.56
C LYS A 325 48.64 41.48 -23.81
N LYS A 326 47.44 41.83 -24.30
CA LYS A 326 47.30 42.75 -25.45
C LYS A 326 47.92 44.14 -25.22
N LYS A 327 47.83 44.70 -24.01
CA LYS A 327 48.50 45.96 -23.65
C LYS A 327 50.03 45.84 -23.64
N LYS A 328 50.56 44.69 -23.22
CA LYS A 328 52.01 44.42 -23.22
C LYS A 328 52.56 44.25 -24.64
N ASP A 329 51.77 43.67 -25.53
CA ASP A 329 52.13 43.54 -26.95
C ASP A 329 52.04 44.89 -27.69
N GLY A 330 51.11 45.78 -27.30
CA GLY A 330 51.02 47.15 -27.82
C GLY A 330 52.17 48.08 -27.38
N TYR A 331 52.78 47.87 -26.21
CA TYR A 331 53.92 48.67 -25.74
C TYR A 331 55.25 48.32 -26.45
N LYS A 332 55.33 47.17 -27.14
CA LYS A 332 56.48 46.78 -27.96
C LYS A 332 56.42 47.31 -29.40
N ALA A 333 55.37 48.05 -29.77
CA ALA A 333 55.11 48.52 -31.14
C ALA A 333 55.10 50.06 -31.27
N ALA A 334 55.90 50.77 -30.49
CA ALA A 334 56.17 52.21 -30.73
C ALA A 334 57.51 52.38 -31.47
N PRO A 335 57.53 52.83 -32.74
CA PRO A 335 58.78 53.13 -33.44
C PRO A 335 59.35 54.46 -32.94
N GLY A 336 60.60 54.42 -32.46
CA GLY A 336 61.39 55.63 -32.23
C GLY A 336 61.63 56.37 -33.54
N LYS A 337 61.36 57.68 -33.53
CA LYS A 337 61.78 58.59 -34.60
C LYS A 337 63.29 58.82 -34.50
N CYS A 338 64.00 58.58 -35.61
CA CYS A 338 64.94 59.51 -36.23
C CYS A 338 65.06 59.13 -37.71
#